data_AF-A0A938TSW9-F1
#
_entry.id   AF-A0A938TSW9-F1
#
_cell.length_a   1.000
_cell.length_b   1.000
_cell.length_c   1.000
_cell.angle_alpha   90.00
_cell.angle_beta   90.00
_cell.angle_gamma   90.00
#
_symmetry.space_group_name_H-M   'P 1'
#
loop_
_entity.id
_entity.type
_entity.pdbx_description
1 polymer ?
#
loop_
_entity_poly.entity_id
_entity_poly.type
_entity_poly.pdbx_seq_one_letter_code
_entity_poly.pdbx_strand_id
1 'polypeptide(L)'
;MVGFFEIFSPSFLLFPALLGSVILAFVCPLVGAHLMLRRRVFLGLTLPQIAACGVAFTFWIYHSMGYAHGSGGERLLAMAGSLALTLVGMGMLAYLDRHASGTPEGRLAAAYALASALTILFIVFNPQGELEILNLLKGEVITLSSGELKLLALIYGIVYLCLVLFRREFLLNSFDRDLSFLLTGGSTQWNFWLYVLCGFCIAIGVIMAGPMLIFGFMVLPPLAARALARGMNRFFTLSCLIGVFVAVVGFYLSVRLDLPLGPTNVAFGCVLIFVIYGVQVMIRKFRGGVVSLLFGFVFVGGCATQSSQHSLDWQSLRQSPVWLASVRNATPSDLRLPSTNPLRSIAEWAGKVSPDYRPTVPDILRGTLRKELEQRKVTVSLPEERDMRMQSFPFDASSAAANARSTDLSGWLLLSEIRRWQTDGRSPLRALVEFKLVRIDNGAVAWERQVSKTVPIAGSGRLDEVTTDGVREILRDVLGGS
;
A
#
# COMPACT_ATOMS: atom_id res chain seq x y z
N MET A 1 -19.70 27.69 -30.32
CA MET A 1 -19.04 27.10 -29.14
C MET A 1 -19.72 25.77 -28.89
N VAL A 2 -18.98 24.65 -28.90
CA VAL A 2 -19.59 23.33 -28.74
C VAL A 2 -20.15 23.19 -27.32
N GLY A 3 -21.46 23.02 -27.20
CA GLY A 3 -22.11 22.76 -25.91
C GLY A 3 -21.78 21.36 -25.37
N PHE A 4 -21.77 21.16 -24.05
CA PHE A 4 -21.49 19.85 -23.45
C PHE A 4 -22.43 18.75 -23.98
N PHE A 5 -23.69 19.07 -24.24
CA PHE A 5 -24.67 18.15 -24.81
C PHE A 5 -24.52 17.92 -26.33
N GLU A 6 -23.90 18.85 -27.07
CA GLU A 6 -23.67 18.69 -28.52
C GLU A 6 -22.62 17.63 -28.82
N ILE A 7 -21.69 17.37 -27.89
CA ILE A 7 -20.65 16.35 -28.02
C ILE A 7 -21.22 14.93 -28.05
N PHE A 8 -22.39 14.72 -27.43
CA PHE A 8 -23.10 13.44 -27.45
C PHE A 8 -23.97 13.25 -28.69
N SER A 9 -24.08 14.26 -29.56
CA SER A 9 -24.87 14.15 -30.78
C SER A 9 -24.17 13.22 -31.79
N PRO A 10 -24.87 12.26 -32.43
CA PRO A 10 -24.29 11.40 -33.47
C PRO A 10 -23.78 12.17 -34.69
N SER A 11 -24.25 13.40 -34.88
CA SER A 11 -23.82 14.35 -35.92
C SER A 11 -22.47 15.01 -35.63
N PHE A 12 -21.89 14.81 -34.45
CA PHE A 12 -20.62 15.40 -34.08
C PHE A 12 -19.46 14.69 -34.79
N LEU A 13 -18.61 15.47 -35.47
CA LEU A 13 -17.54 14.95 -36.32
C LEU A 13 -16.54 14.05 -35.54
N LEU A 14 -16.34 14.33 -34.24
CA LEU A 14 -15.42 13.59 -33.37
C LEU A 14 -16.12 12.54 -32.48
N PHE A 15 -17.40 12.22 -32.76
CA PHE A 15 -18.14 11.20 -32.00
C PHE A 15 -17.45 9.81 -31.99
N PRO A 16 -16.85 9.31 -33.09
CA PRO A 16 -16.09 8.05 -33.07
C PRO A 16 -14.92 8.07 -32.09
N ALA A 17 -14.22 9.20 -31.98
CA ALA A 17 -13.10 9.38 -31.07
C ALA A 17 -13.56 9.40 -29.60
N LEU A 18 -14.69 10.05 -29.32
CA LEU A 18 -15.33 9.99 -28.00
C LEU A 18 -15.68 8.54 -27.64
N LEU A 19 -16.37 7.82 -28.53
CA LEU A 19 -16.78 6.44 -28.28
C LEU A 19 -15.57 5.52 -28.06
N GLY A 20 -14.53 5.65 -28.90
CA GLY A 20 -13.28 4.91 -28.74
C GLY A 20 -12.62 5.17 -27.39
N SER A 21 -12.53 6.44 -26.97
CA SER A 21 -11.98 6.82 -25.66
C SER A 21 -12.79 6.26 -24.49
N VAL A 22 -14.11 6.21 -24.60
CA VAL A 22 -14.99 5.64 -23.57
C VAL A 22 -14.84 4.13 -23.49
N ILE A 23 -14.74 3.42 -24.62
CA ILE A 23 -14.50 1.97 -24.66
C ILE A 23 -13.15 1.65 -23.98
N LEU A 24 -12.10 2.37 -24.36
CA LEU A 24 -10.77 2.25 -23.74
C LEU A 24 -10.84 2.50 -22.23
N ALA A 25 -11.46 3.60 -21.83
CA ALA A 25 -11.56 4.00 -20.44
C ALA A 25 -12.51 3.15 -19.60
N PHE A 26 -13.31 2.29 -20.22
CA PHE A 26 -14.13 1.30 -19.51
C PHE A 26 -13.36 0.00 -19.26
N VAL A 27 -12.65 -0.51 -20.26
CA VAL A 27 -11.98 -1.83 -20.19
C VAL A 27 -10.54 -1.75 -19.67
N CYS A 28 -9.76 -0.74 -20.06
CA CYS A 28 -8.37 -0.59 -19.61
C CYS A 28 -8.25 -0.53 -18.07
N PRO A 29 -9.12 0.20 -17.34
CA PRO A 29 -9.07 0.17 -15.88
C PRO A 29 -9.35 -1.20 -15.26
N LEU A 30 -10.16 -2.04 -15.90
CA LEU A 30 -10.42 -3.40 -15.39
C LEU A 30 -9.18 -4.27 -15.48
N VAL A 31 -8.49 -4.20 -16.62
CA VAL A 31 -7.21 -4.90 -16.80
C VAL A 31 -6.16 -4.34 -15.83
N GLY A 32 -6.07 -3.02 -15.74
CA GLY A 32 -5.19 -2.32 -14.81
C GLY A 32 -5.44 -2.64 -13.34
N ALA A 33 -6.70 -2.79 -12.94
CA ALA A 33 -7.09 -3.22 -11.60
C ALA A 33 -6.57 -4.62 -11.27
N HIS A 34 -6.58 -5.57 -12.22
CA HIS A 34 -5.96 -6.88 -12.05
C HIS A 34 -4.43 -6.79 -11.91
N LEU A 35 -3.77 -5.95 -12.71
CA LEU A 35 -2.33 -5.70 -12.60
C LEU A 35 -1.95 -5.07 -11.26
N MET A 36 -2.78 -4.15 -10.74
CA MET A 36 -2.61 -3.54 -9.43
C MET A 36 -2.71 -4.56 -8.28
N LEU A 37 -3.72 -5.44 -8.33
CA LEU A 37 -3.90 -6.48 -7.29
C LEU A 37 -2.68 -7.39 -7.20
N ARG A 38 -2.04 -7.65 -8.34
CA ARG A 38 -0.86 -8.50 -8.47
C ARG A 38 0.47 -7.78 -8.21
N ARG A 39 0.43 -6.49 -7.86
CA ARG A 39 1.63 -5.63 -7.67
C ARG A 39 2.54 -5.60 -8.91
N ARG A 40 1.95 -5.70 -10.12
CA ARG A 40 2.66 -5.67 -11.41
C ARG A 40 2.25 -4.46 -12.25
N VAL A 41 2.05 -3.31 -11.60
CA VAL A 41 1.60 -2.07 -12.27
C VAL A 41 2.57 -1.60 -13.33
N PHE A 42 3.88 -1.83 -13.14
CA PHE A 42 4.91 -1.53 -14.12
C PHE A 42 4.72 -2.23 -15.47
N LEU A 43 4.02 -3.37 -15.54
CA LEU A 43 3.66 -3.99 -16.83
C LEU A 43 2.79 -3.05 -17.67
N GLY A 44 1.92 -2.27 -17.03
CA GLY A 44 1.09 -1.27 -17.69
C GLY A 44 1.88 -0.09 -18.25
N LEU A 45 3.14 0.10 -17.86
CA LEU A 45 4.05 1.12 -18.41
C LEU A 45 4.99 0.51 -19.47
N THR A 46 5.56 -0.65 -19.18
CA THR A 46 6.56 -1.30 -20.04
C THR A 46 5.94 -1.89 -21.31
N LEU A 47 4.82 -2.60 -21.20
CA LEU A 47 4.22 -3.28 -22.36
C LEU A 47 3.71 -2.30 -23.42
N PRO A 48 3.11 -1.14 -23.09
CA PRO A 48 2.78 -0.16 -24.12
C PRO A 48 3.99 0.36 -24.89
N GLN A 49 5.15 0.51 -24.26
CA GLN A 49 6.37 0.89 -24.98
C GLN A 49 6.91 -0.22 -25.86
N ILE A 50 6.80 -1.48 -25.43
CA ILE A 50 7.11 -2.62 -26.28
C ILE A 50 6.16 -2.66 -27.48
N ALA A 51 4.87 -2.36 -27.29
CA ALA A 51 3.90 -2.24 -28.37
C ALA A 51 4.28 -1.13 -29.36
N ALA A 52 4.61 0.06 -28.85
CA ALA A 52 5.08 1.21 -29.63
C ALA A 52 6.33 0.87 -30.45
N CYS A 53 7.28 0.15 -29.86
CA CYS A 53 8.46 -0.35 -30.55
C CYS A 53 8.09 -1.30 -31.70
N GLY A 54 7.08 -2.15 -31.51
CA GLY A 54 6.60 -3.08 -32.54
C GLY A 54 5.92 -2.36 -33.71
N VAL A 55 5.19 -1.29 -33.41
CA VAL A 55 4.62 -0.38 -34.42
C VAL A 55 5.75 0.26 -35.24
N ALA A 56 6.71 0.92 -34.57
CA ALA A 56 7.82 1.61 -35.23
C ALA A 56 8.70 0.65 -36.05
N PHE A 57 8.98 -0.54 -35.52
CA PHE A 57 9.74 -1.59 -36.22
C PHE A 57 9.03 -2.03 -37.51
N THR A 58 7.71 -2.18 -37.48
CA THR A 58 6.95 -2.61 -38.66
C THR A 58 6.92 -1.54 -39.73
N PHE A 59 6.75 -0.27 -39.35
CA PHE A 59 6.88 0.84 -40.28
C PHE A 59 8.26 0.92 -40.93
N TRP A 60 9.31 0.66 -40.16
CA TRP A 60 10.67 0.59 -40.69
C TRP A 60 10.86 -0.57 -41.68
N ILE A 61 10.38 -1.78 -41.35
CA ILE A 61 10.40 -2.92 -42.29
C ILE A 61 9.62 -2.60 -43.56
N TYR A 62 8.42 -2.07 -43.42
CA TYR A 62 7.53 -1.78 -44.53
C TYR A 62 8.18 -0.82 -45.53
N HIS A 63 8.83 0.22 -45.01
CA HIS A 63 9.64 1.15 -45.81
C HIS A 63 10.85 0.47 -46.46
N SER A 64 11.60 -0.36 -45.71
CA SER A 64 12.78 -1.07 -46.23
C SER A 64 12.45 -2.02 -47.40
N MET A 65 11.22 -2.54 -47.44
CA MET A 65 10.73 -3.41 -48.53
C MET A 65 10.23 -2.64 -49.76
N GLY A 66 10.28 -1.30 -49.75
CA GLY A 66 9.95 -0.47 -50.90
C GLY A 66 8.45 -0.34 -51.19
N TYR A 67 7.58 -0.73 -50.26
CA TYR A 67 6.15 -0.51 -50.41
C TYR A 67 5.81 0.98 -50.23
N ALA A 68 4.95 1.52 -51.10
CA ALA A 68 4.50 2.90 -51.00
C ALA A 68 3.64 3.13 -49.75
N HIS A 69 3.85 4.27 -49.08
CA HIS A 69 3.02 4.72 -47.95
C HIS A 69 1.55 4.83 -48.37
N GLY A 70 0.63 4.39 -47.52
CA GLY A 70 -0.81 4.54 -47.75
C GLY A 70 -1.52 3.36 -48.43
N SER A 71 -0.85 2.21 -48.66
CA SER A 71 -1.61 0.99 -48.90
C SER A 71 -2.32 0.60 -47.60
N GLY A 72 -3.63 0.29 -47.64
CA GLY A 72 -4.42 -0.02 -46.44
C GLY A 72 -3.88 -1.18 -45.57
N GLY A 73 -2.86 -1.90 -46.05
CA GLY A 73 -2.14 -2.93 -45.29
C GLY A 73 -1.20 -2.40 -44.20
N GLU A 74 -0.71 -1.14 -44.26
CA GLU A 74 0.32 -0.66 -43.33
C GLU A 74 -0.17 -0.68 -41.86
N ARG A 75 -1.41 -0.24 -41.62
CA ARG A 75 -1.98 -0.20 -40.27
C ARG A 75 -2.22 -1.60 -39.73
N LEU A 76 -2.71 -2.52 -40.58
CA LEU A 76 -2.91 -3.91 -40.18
C LEU A 76 -1.58 -4.59 -39.83
N LEU A 77 -0.53 -4.33 -40.62
CA LEU A 77 0.83 -4.78 -40.34
C LEU A 77 1.34 -4.17 -39.03
N ALA A 78 1.15 -2.87 -38.80
CA ALA A 78 1.52 -2.22 -37.54
C ALA A 78 0.79 -2.81 -36.32
N MET A 79 -0.50 -3.15 -36.46
CA MET A 79 -1.26 -3.87 -35.42
C MET A 79 -0.66 -5.25 -35.16
N ALA A 80 -0.33 -5.99 -36.21
CA ALA A 80 0.29 -7.32 -36.11
C ALA A 80 1.68 -7.24 -35.47
N GLY A 81 2.49 -6.23 -35.81
CA GLY A 81 3.80 -5.99 -35.22
C GLY A 81 3.73 -5.58 -33.74
N SER A 82 2.79 -4.71 -33.39
CA SER A 82 2.46 -4.35 -32.00
C SER A 82 2.09 -5.60 -31.18
N LEU A 83 1.18 -6.43 -31.70
CA LEU A 83 0.76 -7.68 -31.07
C LEU A 83 1.91 -8.68 -30.95
N ALA A 84 2.68 -8.88 -32.02
CA ALA A 84 3.79 -9.82 -32.02
C ALA A 84 4.85 -9.41 -30.99
N LEU A 85 5.28 -8.14 -31.00
CA LEU A 85 6.34 -7.69 -30.10
C LEU A 85 5.87 -7.64 -28.64
N THR A 86 4.60 -7.29 -28.38
CA THR A 86 4.04 -7.34 -27.02
C THR A 86 3.95 -8.76 -26.48
N LEU A 87 3.49 -9.73 -27.29
CA LEU A 87 3.42 -11.13 -26.87
C LEU A 87 4.81 -11.74 -26.66
N VAL A 88 5.77 -11.43 -27.54
CA VAL A 88 7.18 -11.84 -27.37
C VAL A 88 7.79 -11.20 -26.13
N GLY A 89 7.64 -9.89 -25.95
CA GLY A 89 8.14 -9.18 -24.79
C GLY A 89 7.55 -9.68 -23.48
N MET A 90 6.24 -9.95 -23.48
CA MET A 90 5.54 -10.56 -22.34
C MET A 90 6.02 -11.98 -22.05
N GLY A 91 6.18 -12.81 -23.08
CA GLY A 91 6.71 -14.17 -22.96
C GLY A 91 8.14 -14.18 -22.41
N MET A 92 8.99 -13.30 -22.91
CA MET A 92 10.37 -13.12 -22.45
C MET A 92 10.42 -12.65 -20.99
N LEU A 93 9.62 -11.65 -20.62
CA LEU A 93 9.51 -11.18 -19.23
C LEU A 93 9.00 -12.29 -18.31
N ALA A 94 8.00 -13.06 -18.73
CA ALA A 94 7.46 -14.19 -17.97
C ALA A 94 8.48 -15.33 -17.82
N TYR A 95 9.31 -15.58 -18.85
CA TYR A 95 10.39 -16.57 -18.80
C TYR A 95 11.50 -16.14 -17.85
N LEU A 96 11.95 -14.88 -17.95
CA LEU A 96 12.95 -14.30 -17.06
C LEU A 96 12.46 -14.25 -15.60
N ASP A 97 11.17 -14.02 -15.39
CA ASP A 97 10.57 -14.09 -14.05
C ASP A 97 10.66 -15.46 -13.38
N ARG A 98 10.76 -16.54 -14.17
CA ARG A 98 10.89 -17.90 -13.63
C ARG A 98 12.35 -18.34 -13.44
N HIS A 99 13.26 -17.88 -14.28
CA HIS A 99 14.63 -18.44 -14.35
C HIS A 99 15.73 -17.49 -13.88
N ALA A 100 15.52 -16.16 -13.94
CA ALA A 100 16.58 -15.21 -13.61
C ALA A 100 16.45 -14.70 -12.17
N SER A 101 17.57 -14.74 -11.44
CA SER A 101 17.73 -14.05 -10.15
C SER A 101 17.80 -12.54 -10.38
N GLY A 102 17.00 -11.76 -9.65
CA GLY A 102 16.96 -10.30 -9.77
C GLY A 102 15.62 -9.70 -9.40
N THR A 103 15.56 -8.37 -9.27
CA THR A 103 14.32 -7.66 -9.00
C THR A 103 13.43 -7.64 -10.25
N PRO A 104 12.20 -8.15 -10.20
CA PRO A 104 11.29 -8.15 -11.37
C PRO A 104 10.99 -6.73 -11.88
N GLU A 105 10.96 -5.74 -10.99
CA GLU A 105 10.76 -4.33 -11.35
C GLU A 105 11.95 -3.75 -12.14
N GLY A 106 13.19 -4.10 -11.76
CA GLY A 106 14.39 -3.68 -12.50
C GLY A 106 14.40 -4.19 -13.95
N ARG A 107 13.95 -5.43 -14.19
CA ARG A 107 13.80 -5.97 -15.55
C ARG A 107 12.74 -5.24 -16.36
N LEU A 108 11.62 -4.89 -15.74
CA LEU A 108 10.56 -4.10 -16.40
C LEU A 108 11.04 -2.69 -16.76
N ALA A 109 11.83 -2.05 -15.89
CA ALA A 109 12.44 -0.75 -16.15
C ALA A 109 13.46 -0.82 -17.30
N ALA A 110 14.34 -1.83 -17.31
CA ALA A 110 15.30 -2.05 -18.39
C ALA A 110 14.60 -2.31 -19.73
N ALA A 111 13.56 -3.15 -19.74
CA ALA A 111 12.77 -3.42 -20.93
C ALA A 111 12.02 -2.17 -21.43
N TYR A 112 11.52 -1.33 -20.52
CA TYR A 112 10.91 -0.05 -20.86
C TYR A 112 11.91 0.90 -21.52
N ALA A 113 13.11 1.05 -20.95
CA ALA A 113 14.15 1.92 -21.48
C ALA A 113 14.62 1.44 -22.85
N LEU A 114 14.84 0.12 -23.00
CA LEU A 114 15.22 -0.50 -24.28
C LEU A 114 14.14 -0.29 -25.35
N ALA A 115 12.89 -0.59 -25.04
CA ALA A 115 11.79 -0.42 -25.98
C ALA A 115 11.60 1.04 -26.39
N SER A 116 11.72 1.98 -25.45
CA SER A 116 11.62 3.42 -25.74
C SER A 116 12.77 3.89 -26.64
N ALA A 117 14.01 3.47 -26.35
CA ALA A 117 15.18 3.80 -27.16
C ALA A 117 15.08 3.22 -28.59
N LEU A 118 14.69 1.94 -28.71
CA LEU A 118 14.48 1.29 -30.01
C LEU A 118 13.36 1.95 -30.81
N THR A 119 12.26 2.35 -30.16
CA THR A 119 11.17 3.07 -30.83
C THR A 119 11.70 4.34 -31.50
N ILE A 120 12.45 5.16 -30.77
CA ILE A 120 13.04 6.40 -31.31
C ILE A 120 14.03 6.08 -32.44
N LEU A 121 14.86 5.05 -32.28
CA LEU A 121 15.84 4.65 -33.28
C LEU A 121 15.16 4.22 -34.60
N PHE A 122 14.08 3.44 -34.52
CA PHE A 122 13.30 3.04 -35.71
C PHE A 122 12.61 4.22 -36.38
N ILE A 123 12.17 5.23 -35.62
CA ILE A 123 11.61 6.47 -36.16
C ILE A 123 12.67 7.24 -36.95
N VAL A 124 13.87 7.41 -36.40
CA VAL A 124 14.97 8.14 -37.05
C VAL A 124 15.39 7.47 -38.37
N PHE A 125 15.31 6.14 -38.45
CA PHE A 125 15.57 5.42 -39.69
C PHE A 125 14.47 5.55 -40.75
N ASN A 126 13.34 6.19 -40.45
CA ASN A 126 12.26 6.45 -41.40
C ASN A 126 11.80 7.92 -41.33
N PRO A 127 12.59 8.87 -41.86
CA PRO A 127 12.29 10.31 -41.80
C PRO A 127 11.04 10.72 -42.59
N GLN A 128 10.59 9.92 -43.57
CA GLN A 128 9.37 10.20 -44.34
C GLN A 128 8.09 9.88 -43.55
N GLY A 129 8.14 8.86 -42.66
CA GLY A 129 7.03 8.45 -41.79
C GLY A 129 7.08 9.02 -40.37
N GLU A 130 8.04 9.88 -40.04
CA GLU A 130 8.25 10.39 -38.68
C GLU A 130 6.99 11.08 -38.13
N LEU A 131 6.37 11.97 -38.90
CA LEU A 131 5.18 12.71 -38.46
C LEU A 131 3.98 11.78 -38.17
N GLU A 132 3.77 10.77 -39.01
CA GLU A 132 2.67 9.81 -38.85
C GLU A 132 2.90 8.90 -37.64
N ILE A 133 4.12 8.38 -37.48
CA ILE A 133 4.48 7.56 -36.32
C ILE A 133 4.40 8.39 -35.04
N LEU A 134 4.87 9.63 -35.04
CA LEU A 134 4.77 10.52 -33.89
C LEU A 134 3.31 10.85 -33.54
N ASN A 135 2.43 11.03 -34.52
CA ASN A 135 1.00 11.28 -34.25
C ASN A 135 0.30 10.03 -33.70
N LEU A 136 0.62 8.85 -34.24
CA LEU A 136 0.16 7.56 -33.70
C LEU A 136 0.63 7.36 -32.24
N LEU A 137 1.90 7.66 -31.94
CA LEU A 137 2.47 7.52 -30.60
C LEU A 137 2.02 8.60 -29.61
N LYS A 138 1.71 9.82 -30.09
CA LYS A 138 1.13 10.88 -29.25
C LYS A 138 -0.31 10.57 -28.83
N GLY A 139 -0.96 9.63 -29.51
CA GLY A 139 -2.27 9.13 -29.12
C GLY A 139 -3.40 10.03 -29.59
N GLU A 140 -3.40 10.34 -30.88
CA GLU A 140 -4.48 11.09 -31.51
C GLU A 140 -5.67 10.18 -31.83
N VAL A 141 -6.50 9.90 -30.81
CA VAL A 141 -7.77 9.13 -30.93
C VAL A 141 -8.74 9.73 -31.97
N ILE A 142 -8.45 10.96 -32.42
CA ILE A 142 -9.22 11.73 -33.41
C ILE A 142 -9.31 11.01 -34.76
N THR A 143 -8.34 10.16 -35.12
CA THR A 143 -8.22 9.57 -36.46
C THR A 143 -8.80 8.17 -36.61
N LEU A 144 -9.60 7.68 -35.63
CA LEU A 144 -10.22 6.35 -35.74
C LEU A 144 -11.22 6.28 -36.90
N SER A 145 -10.94 5.39 -37.85
CA SER A 145 -11.90 4.98 -38.87
C SER A 145 -13.06 4.21 -38.24
N SER A 146 -14.22 4.22 -38.91
CA SER A 146 -15.39 3.43 -38.51
C SER A 146 -15.08 1.92 -38.43
N GLY A 147 -14.18 1.42 -39.28
CA GLY A 147 -13.73 0.01 -39.22
C GLY A 147 -12.86 -0.28 -37.99
N GLU A 148 -11.96 0.64 -37.66
CA GLU A 148 -11.05 0.54 -36.51
C GLU A 148 -11.82 0.62 -35.20
N LEU A 149 -12.84 1.49 -35.12
CA LEU A 149 -13.72 1.58 -33.96
C LEU A 149 -14.51 0.27 -33.74
N LYS A 150 -15.02 -0.36 -34.80
CA LYS A 150 -15.70 -1.66 -34.69
C LYS A 150 -14.76 -2.75 -34.21
N LEU A 151 -13.54 -2.79 -34.73
CA LEU A 151 -12.51 -3.75 -34.32
C LEU A 151 -12.12 -3.52 -32.86
N LEU A 152 -11.89 -2.27 -32.45
CA LEU A 152 -11.63 -1.90 -31.06
C LEU A 152 -12.77 -2.39 -30.16
N ALA A 153 -14.02 -2.07 -30.50
CA ALA A 153 -15.19 -2.47 -29.75
C ALA A 153 -15.34 -3.99 -29.64
N LEU A 154 -15.09 -4.72 -30.74
CA LEU A 154 -15.13 -6.18 -30.77
C LEU A 154 -14.10 -6.77 -29.81
N ILE A 155 -12.84 -6.36 -29.91
CA ILE A 155 -11.76 -6.98 -29.13
C ILE A 155 -11.85 -6.57 -27.66
N TYR A 156 -12.12 -5.29 -27.38
CA TYR A 156 -12.34 -4.83 -26.00
C TYR A 156 -13.59 -5.46 -25.39
N GLY A 157 -14.63 -5.71 -26.19
CA GLY A 157 -15.81 -6.47 -25.79
C GLY A 157 -15.49 -7.92 -25.42
N ILE A 158 -14.67 -8.62 -26.23
CA ILE A 158 -14.20 -9.98 -25.93
C ILE A 158 -13.37 -9.98 -24.65
N VAL A 159 -12.42 -9.05 -24.50
CA VAL A 159 -11.59 -8.92 -23.28
C VAL A 159 -12.47 -8.69 -22.05
N TYR A 160 -13.42 -7.77 -22.13
CA TYR A 160 -14.38 -7.51 -21.05
C TYR A 160 -15.20 -8.75 -20.71
N LEU A 161 -15.76 -9.44 -21.71
CA LEU A 161 -16.56 -10.64 -21.53
C LEU A 161 -15.74 -11.75 -20.85
N CYS A 162 -14.50 -11.99 -21.29
CA CYS A 162 -13.59 -12.93 -20.64
C CYS A 162 -13.31 -12.56 -19.18
N LEU A 163 -13.07 -11.28 -18.87
CA LEU A 163 -12.82 -10.82 -17.50
C LEU A 163 -14.05 -10.97 -16.59
N VAL A 164 -15.26 -10.85 -17.13
CA VAL A 164 -16.51 -11.01 -16.37
C VAL A 164 -16.87 -12.48 -16.20
N LEU A 165 -16.79 -13.29 -17.26
CA LEU A 165 -17.12 -14.72 -17.22
C LEU A 165 -16.16 -15.50 -16.32
N PHE A 166 -14.85 -15.26 -16.46
CA PHE A 166 -13.80 -15.95 -15.68
C PHE A 166 -13.33 -15.13 -14.47
N ARG A 167 -14.21 -14.27 -13.96
CA ARG A 167 -13.90 -13.35 -12.86
C ARG A 167 -13.44 -14.09 -11.61
N ARG A 168 -14.07 -15.23 -11.30
CA ARG A 168 -13.79 -15.99 -10.08
C ARG A 168 -12.38 -16.57 -10.12
N GLU A 169 -12.01 -17.13 -11.27
CA GLU A 169 -10.73 -17.78 -11.55
C GLU A 169 -9.59 -16.76 -11.55
N PHE A 170 -9.76 -15.62 -12.21
CA PHE A 170 -8.76 -14.55 -12.23
C PHE A 170 -8.52 -13.93 -10.84
N LEU A 171 -9.58 -13.77 -10.03
CA LEU A 171 -9.46 -13.22 -8.68
C LEU A 171 -8.82 -14.21 -7.71
N LEU A 172 -9.26 -15.47 -7.68
CA LEU A 172 -8.68 -16.51 -6.82
C LEU A 172 -7.16 -16.60 -7.02
N ASN A 173 -6.74 -16.65 -8.29
CA ASN A 173 -5.33 -16.75 -8.65
C ASN A 173 -4.53 -15.45 -8.41
N SER A 174 -5.20 -14.32 -8.13
CA SER A 174 -4.54 -13.06 -7.76
C SER A 174 -4.24 -12.96 -6.25
N PHE A 175 -4.98 -13.68 -5.42
CA PHE A 175 -4.86 -13.62 -3.95
C PHE A 175 -4.04 -14.75 -3.37
N ASP A 176 -4.29 -15.98 -3.82
CA ASP A 176 -3.66 -17.15 -3.26
C ASP A 176 -3.53 -18.23 -4.33
N ARG A 177 -2.28 -18.53 -4.69
CA ARG A 177 -1.94 -19.49 -5.73
C ARG A 177 -2.22 -20.93 -5.28
N ASP A 178 -2.12 -21.20 -3.98
CA ASP A 178 -2.31 -22.51 -3.37
C ASP A 178 -3.81 -22.80 -3.21
N LEU A 179 -4.58 -21.80 -2.76
CA LEU A 179 -6.05 -21.88 -2.74
C LEU A 179 -6.64 -22.02 -4.15
N SER A 180 -6.06 -21.35 -5.15
CA SER A 180 -6.47 -21.46 -6.55
C SER A 180 -6.21 -22.86 -7.13
N PHE A 181 -5.10 -23.50 -6.75
CA PHE A 181 -4.79 -24.87 -7.18
C PHE A 181 -5.81 -25.86 -6.63
N LEU A 182 -6.18 -25.75 -5.34
CA LEU A 182 -7.16 -26.61 -4.69
C LEU A 182 -8.59 -26.46 -5.27
N LEU A 183 -8.99 -25.24 -5.62
CA LEU A 183 -10.37 -24.95 -6.08
C LEU A 183 -10.55 -25.05 -7.59
N THR A 184 -9.50 -24.87 -8.39
CA THR A 184 -9.61 -24.65 -9.85
C THR A 184 -8.65 -25.52 -10.67
N GLY A 185 -7.80 -26.33 -10.04
CA GLY A 185 -6.97 -27.35 -10.71
C GLY A 185 -5.82 -26.85 -11.60
N GLY A 186 -5.58 -25.53 -11.73
CA GLY A 186 -4.56 -25.01 -12.64
C GLY A 186 -4.19 -23.53 -12.51
N SER A 187 -3.54 -23.12 -11.41
CA SER A 187 -3.17 -21.71 -11.15
C SER A 187 -2.24 -21.08 -12.21
N THR A 188 -1.39 -21.87 -12.86
CA THR A 188 -0.44 -21.35 -13.86
C THR A 188 -1.09 -20.99 -15.21
N GLN A 189 -2.15 -21.70 -15.62
CA GLN A 189 -2.82 -21.49 -16.91
C GLN A 189 -3.64 -20.18 -16.91
N TRP A 190 -4.38 -19.93 -15.84
CA TRP A 190 -5.17 -18.68 -15.71
C TRP A 190 -4.30 -17.43 -15.64
N ASN A 191 -3.09 -17.53 -15.10
CA ASN A 191 -2.11 -16.44 -15.13
C ASN A 191 -1.67 -16.12 -16.56
N PHE A 192 -1.37 -17.17 -17.34
CA PHE A 192 -1.01 -17.01 -18.74
C PHE A 192 -2.14 -16.34 -19.53
N TRP A 193 -3.38 -16.82 -19.39
CA TRP A 193 -4.53 -16.23 -20.07
C TRP A 193 -4.77 -14.76 -19.70
N LEU A 194 -4.65 -14.41 -18.42
CA LEU A 194 -4.79 -13.02 -18.00
C LEU A 194 -3.72 -12.14 -18.64
N TYR A 195 -2.46 -12.59 -18.68
CA TYR A 195 -1.39 -11.85 -19.32
C TYR A 195 -1.62 -11.72 -20.82
N VAL A 196 -2.04 -12.79 -21.52
CA VAL A 196 -2.41 -12.72 -22.94
C VAL A 196 -3.51 -11.68 -23.17
N LEU A 197 -4.58 -11.68 -22.37
CA LEU A 197 -5.64 -10.68 -22.45
C LEU A 197 -5.11 -9.25 -22.21
N CYS A 198 -4.20 -9.07 -21.26
CA CYS A 198 -3.51 -7.78 -21.05
C CYS A 198 -2.71 -7.37 -22.28
N GLY A 199 -1.97 -8.31 -22.88
CA GLY A 199 -1.15 -8.08 -24.07
C GLY A 199 -1.98 -7.64 -25.26
N PHE A 200 -3.08 -8.35 -25.54
CA PHE A 200 -4.04 -7.96 -26.59
C PHE A 200 -4.64 -6.57 -26.33
N CYS A 201 -5.12 -6.32 -25.10
CA CYS A 201 -5.71 -5.03 -24.72
C CYS A 201 -4.71 -3.88 -24.93
N ILE A 202 -3.46 -4.07 -24.50
CA ILE A 202 -2.40 -3.07 -24.64
C ILE A 202 -2.01 -2.89 -26.11
N ALA A 203 -1.70 -3.96 -26.85
CA ALA A 203 -1.23 -3.87 -28.22
C ALA A 203 -2.20 -3.12 -29.13
N ILE A 204 -3.49 -3.45 -29.04
CA ILE A 204 -4.55 -2.79 -29.80
C ILE A 204 -4.88 -1.41 -29.25
N GLY A 205 -4.78 -1.23 -27.94
CA GLY A 205 -4.95 0.08 -27.34
C GLY A 205 -3.89 1.08 -27.80
N VAL A 206 -2.63 0.64 -27.90
CA VAL A 206 -1.49 1.51 -28.24
C VAL A 206 -1.55 1.98 -29.68
N ILE A 207 -1.88 1.10 -30.63
CA ILE A 207 -2.03 1.51 -32.03
C ILE A 207 -3.21 2.46 -32.25
N MET A 208 -4.28 2.33 -31.46
CA MET A 208 -5.49 3.16 -31.60
C MET A 208 -5.40 4.50 -30.85
N ALA A 209 -4.74 4.53 -29.71
CA ALA A 209 -4.79 5.66 -28.79
C ALA A 209 -3.45 6.07 -28.18
N GLY A 210 -2.36 5.39 -28.55
CA GLY A 210 -1.01 5.68 -28.10
C GLY A 210 -0.65 5.07 -26.73
N PRO A 211 0.66 4.85 -26.48
CA PRO A 211 1.15 4.26 -25.24
C PRO A 211 0.84 5.09 -23.99
N MET A 212 0.84 6.42 -24.12
CA MET A 212 0.57 7.32 -22.99
C MET A 212 -0.86 7.20 -22.46
N LEU A 213 -1.85 7.16 -23.36
CA LEU A 213 -3.25 7.08 -22.96
C LEU A 213 -3.59 5.71 -22.35
N ILE A 214 -3.05 4.63 -22.92
CA ILE A 214 -3.23 3.27 -22.39
C ILE A 214 -2.65 3.12 -20.99
N PHE A 215 -1.43 3.60 -20.77
CA PHE A 215 -0.85 3.65 -19.43
C PHE A 215 -1.73 4.45 -18.47
N GLY A 216 -2.16 5.64 -18.90
CA GLY A 216 -3.04 6.50 -18.12
C GLY A 216 -4.32 5.80 -17.67
N PHE A 217 -5.07 5.20 -18.58
CA PHE A 217 -6.32 4.50 -18.24
C PHE A 217 -6.10 3.17 -17.49
N MET A 218 -4.98 2.48 -17.69
CA MET A 218 -4.67 1.28 -16.89
C MET A 218 -4.28 1.61 -15.45
N VAL A 219 -3.62 2.74 -15.20
CA VAL A 219 -3.03 3.01 -13.88
C VAL A 219 -3.83 4.04 -13.08
N LEU A 220 -4.24 5.15 -13.70
CA LEU A 220 -4.81 6.29 -12.98
C LEU A 220 -6.19 5.96 -12.37
N PRO A 221 -7.19 5.46 -13.13
CA PRO A 221 -8.50 5.16 -12.54
C PRO A 221 -8.47 4.07 -11.46
N PRO A 222 -7.72 2.96 -11.60
CA PRO A 222 -7.56 2.00 -10.51
C PRO A 222 -6.86 2.58 -9.29
N LEU A 223 -5.85 3.43 -9.47
CA LEU A 223 -5.18 4.10 -8.35
C LEU A 223 -6.15 5.03 -7.59
N ALA A 224 -6.95 5.82 -8.31
CA ALA A 224 -8.00 6.64 -7.73
C ALA A 224 -9.05 5.80 -6.99
N ALA A 225 -9.50 4.72 -7.63
CA ALA A 225 -10.53 3.84 -7.10
C ALA A 225 -10.08 3.10 -5.83
N ARG A 226 -8.79 2.74 -5.77
CA ARG A 226 -8.20 2.07 -4.60
C ARG A 226 -8.31 2.92 -3.33
N ALA A 227 -8.20 4.24 -3.46
CA ALA A 227 -8.35 5.15 -2.32
C ALA A 227 -9.79 5.19 -1.80
N LEU A 228 -10.78 5.02 -2.68
CA LEU A 228 -12.22 5.19 -2.39
C LEU A 228 -12.92 3.86 -2.05
N ALA A 229 -12.47 2.75 -2.61
CA ALA A 229 -13.16 1.48 -2.55
C ALA A 229 -13.05 0.77 -1.19
N ARG A 230 -14.19 0.30 -0.66
CA ARG A 230 -14.29 -0.55 0.54
C ARG A 230 -14.77 -1.96 0.18
N GLY A 231 -14.05 -2.62 -0.73
CA GLY A 231 -14.35 -3.98 -1.17
C GLY A 231 -14.02 -4.23 -2.65
N MET A 232 -13.94 -5.51 -3.04
CA MET A 232 -13.43 -5.90 -4.35
C MET A 232 -14.36 -5.52 -5.52
N ASN A 233 -15.66 -5.82 -5.44
CA ASN A 233 -16.61 -5.42 -6.48
C ASN A 233 -16.63 -3.89 -6.66
N ARG A 234 -16.58 -3.15 -5.54
CA ARG A 234 -16.55 -1.69 -5.55
C ARG A 234 -15.25 -1.17 -6.19
N PHE A 235 -14.12 -1.84 -5.96
CA PHE A 235 -12.86 -1.46 -6.58
C PHE A 235 -12.90 -1.52 -8.12
N PHE A 236 -13.39 -2.61 -8.70
CA PHE A 236 -13.50 -2.73 -10.17
C PHE A 236 -14.52 -1.76 -10.77
N THR A 237 -15.72 -1.71 -10.21
CA THR A 237 -16.80 -0.83 -10.71
C THR A 237 -16.38 0.64 -10.64
N LEU A 238 -15.77 1.07 -9.54
CA LEU A 238 -15.34 2.45 -9.35
C LEU A 238 -14.13 2.79 -10.22
N SER A 239 -13.27 1.81 -10.56
CA SER A 239 -12.20 1.99 -11.55
C SER A 239 -12.75 2.29 -12.95
N CYS A 240 -13.78 1.56 -13.40
CA CYS A 240 -14.46 1.84 -14.66
C CYS A 240 -15.14 3.21 -14.66
N LEU A 241 -15.89 3.52 -13.59
CA LEU A 241 -16.63 4.79 -13.50
C LEU A 241 -15.70 6.00 -13.52
N ILE A 242 -14.59 5.93 -12.77
CA ILE A 242 -13.57 6.99 -12.80
C ILE A 242 -12.91 7.06 -14.18
N GLY A 243 -12.63 5.92 -14.82
CA GLY A 243 -12.04 5.89 -16.16
C GLY A 243 -12.93 6.60 -17.17
N VAL A 244 -14.20 6.21 -17.27
CA VAL A 244 -15.19 6.84 -18.16
C VAL A 244 -15.34 8.33 -17.84
N PHE A 245 -15.38 8.71 -16.57
CA PHE A 245 -15.42 10.11 -16.16
C PHE A 245 -14.21 10.91 -16.66
N VAL A 246 -13.00 10.35 -16.49
CA VAL A 246 -11.75 10.95 -16.99
C VAL A 246 -11.76 11.07 -18.52
N ALA A 247 -12.28 10.07 -19.23
CA ALA A 247 -12.36 10.11 -20.69
C ALA A 247 -13.34 11.18 -21.19
N VAL A 248 -14.55 11.25 -20.64
CA VAL A 248 -15.57 12.22 -21.07
C VAL A 248 -15.15 13.65 -20.76
N VAL A 249 -14.68 13.91 -19.52
CA VAL A 249 -14.28 15.25 -19.10
C VAL A 249 -12.97 15.67 -19.76
N GLY A 250 -12.01 14.75 -19.88
CA GLY A 250 -10.76 14.99 -20.59
C GLY A 250 -10.97 15.29 -22.08
N PHE A 251 -11.87 14.54 -22.74
CA PHE A 251 -12.26 14.79 -24.13
C PHE A 251 -12.93 16.17 -24.27
N TYR A 252 -13.86 16.51 -23.37
CA TYR A 252 -14.49 17.84 -23.33
C TYR A 252 -13.45 18.97 -23.20
N LEU A 253 -12.49 18.82 -22.28
CA LEU A 253 -11.41 19.79 -22.08
C LEU A 253 -10.51 19.91 -23.31
N SER A 254 -10.17 18.79 -23.94
CA SER A 254 -9.35 18.75 -25.15
C SER A 254 -10.02 19.48 -26.31
N VAL A 255 -11.30 19.22 -26.58
CA VAL A 255 -12.07 19.91 -27.64
C VAL A 255 -12.20 21.41 -27.34
N ARG A 256 -12.37 21.80 -26.08
CA ARG A 256 -12.54 23.21 -25.71
C ARG A 256 -11.24 24.01 -25.75
N LEU A 257 -10.13 23.38 -25.36
CA LEU A 257 -8.82 24.02 -25.26
C LEU A 257 -7.94 23.78 -26.50
N ASP A 258 -8.44 23.03 -27.48
CA ASP A 258 -7.71 22.63 -28.68
C ASP A 258 -6.37 21.94 -28.35
N LEU A 259 -6.42 21.03 -27.36
CA LEU A 259 -5.27 20.28 -26.86
C LEU A 259 -5.30 18.83 -27.34
N PRO A 260 -4.16 18.14 -27.45
CA PRO A 260 -4.13 16.73 -27.83
C PRO A 260 -4.85 15.86 -26.78
N LEU A 261 -5.72 14.95 -27.25
CA LEU A 261 -6.59 14.12 -26.41
C LEU A 261 -5.81 13.26 -25.40
N GLY A 262 -4.77 12.56 -25.87
CA GLY A 262 -3.94 11.66 -25.05
C GLY A 262 -3.40 12.36 -23.78
N PRO A 263 -2.54 13.38 -23.94
CA PRO A 263 -1.98 14.13 -22.82
C PRO A 263 -3.03 14.79 -21.93
N THR A 264 -4.10 15.34 -22.52
CA THR A 264 -5.15 16.04 -21.76
C THR A 264 -5.89 15.10 -20.82
N ASN A 265 -6.27 13.91 -21.30
CA ASN A 265 -6.95 12.90 -20.48
C ASN A 265 -6.06 12.42 -19.32
N VAL A 266 -4.78 12.16 -19.60
CA VAL A 266 -3.82 11.70 -18.58
C VAL A 266 -3.56 12.79 -17.55
N ALA A 267 -3.35 14.04 -17.98
CA ALA A 267 -3.17 15.18 -17.09
C ALA A 267 -4.38 15.38 -16.17
N PHE A 268 -5.60 15.34 -16.73
CA PHE A 268 -6.83 15.42 -15.95
C PHE A 268 -6.95 14.26 -14.95
N GLY A 269 -6.65 13.03 -15.37
CA GLY A 269 -6.63 11.86 -14.49
C GLY A 269 -5.64 12.00 -13.31
N CYS A 270 -4.45 12.54 -13.56
CA CYS A 270 -3.47 12.84 -12.51
C CYS A 270 -3.99 13.88 -11.52
N VAL A 271 -4.54 15.00 -12.01
CA VAL A 271 -5.12 16.05 -11.17
C VAL A 271 -6.25 15.47 -10.30
N LEU A 272 -7.13 14.66 -10.88
CA LEU A 272 -8.23 14.01 -10.17
C LEU A 272 -7.71 13.14 -9.01
N ILE A 273 -6.64 12.36 -9.22
CA ILE A 273 -6.02 11.55 -8.17
C ILE A 273 -5.45 12.43 -7.06
N PHE A 274 -4.68 13.47 -7.41
CA PHE A 274 -4.10 14.37 -6.41
C PHE A 274 -5.20 15.04 -5.57
N VAL A 275 -6.32 15.43 -6.18
CA VAL A 275 -7.49 15.97 -5.47
C VAL A 275 -8.09 14.91 -4.55
N ILE A 276 -8.33 13.68 -5.02
CA ILE A 276 -8.91 12.61 -4.19
C ILE A 276 -8.02 12.31 -2.98
N TYR A 277 -6.71 12.12 -3.18
CA TYR A 277 -5.77 11.86 -2.10
C TYR A 277 -5.62 13.08 -1.16
N GLY A 278 -5.54 14.29 -1.70
CA GLY A 278 -5.47 15.53 -0.93
C GLY A 278 -6.69 15.72 -0.04
N VAL A 279 -7.90 15.55 -0.58
CA VAL A 279 -9.15 15.59 0.17
C VAL A 279 -9.18 14.51 1.25
N GLN A 280 -8.73 13.29 0.96
CA GLN A 280 -8.66 12.24 1.98
C GLN A 280 -7.70 12.55 3.12
N VAL A 281 -6.53 13.11 2.83
CA VAL A 281 -5.58 13.57 3.85
C VAL A 281 -6.20 14.70 4.68
N MET A 282 -6.87 15.65 4.03
CA MET A 282 -7.55 16.76 4.69
C MET A 282 -8.68 16.28 5.61
N ILE A 283 -9.54 15.37 5.14
CA ILE A 283 -10.62 14.76 5.94
C ILE A 283 -10.04 13.96 7.12
N ARG A 284 -8.94 13.22 6.94
CA ARG A 284 -8.29 12.50 8.04
C ARG A 284 -7.72 13.46 9.07
N LYS A 285 -7.10 14.56 8.64
CA LYS A 285 -6.58 15.61 9.53
C LYS A 285 -7.72 16.33 10.25
N PHE A 286 -8.84 16.61 9.58
CA PHE A 286 -10.02 17.24 10.18
C PHE A 286 -10.74 16.30 11.15
N ARG A 287 -10.90 15.00 10.84
CA ARG A 287 -11.42 14.01 11.80
C ARG A 287 -10.47 13.82 12.98
N GLY A 288 -9.16 13.86 12.76
CA GLY A 288 -8.17 13.87 13.85
C GLY A 288 -8.28 15.11 14.73
N GLY A 289 -8.46 16.29 14.12
CA GLY A 289 -8.64 17.57 14.82
C GLY A 289 -9.98 17.67 15.56
N VAL A 290 -11.07 17.19 14.97
CA VAL A 290 -12.41 17.15 15.58
C VAL A 290 -12.47 16.08 16.68
N VAL A 291 -11.81 14.93 16.52
CA VAL A 291 -11.68 13.95 17.62
C VAL A 291 -10.79 14.49 18.73
N SER A 292 -9.74 15.27 18.43
CA SER A 292 -8.93 15.95 19.44
C SER A 292 -9.69 17.08 20.14
N LEU A 293 -10.54 17.82 19.44
CA LEU A 293 -11.42 18.85 20.00
C LEU A 293 -12.57 18.26 20.81
N LEU A 294 -13.17 17.16 20.35
CA LEU A 294 -14.20 16.41 21.11
C LEU A 294 -13.59 15.69 22.31
N PHE A 295 -12.37 15.14 22.24
CA PHE A 295 -11.66 14.67 23.44
C PHE A 295 -11.30 15.82 24.37
N GLY A 296 -10.89 16.97 23.82
CA GLY A 296 -10.68 18.20 24.59
C GLY A 296 -11.96 18.71 25.28
N PHE A 297 -13.12 18.53 24.66
CA PHE A 297 -14.41 18.93 25.23
C PHE A 297 -14.99 17.89 26.21
N VAL A 298 -14.80 16.59 25.94
CA VAL A 298 -15.26 15.51 26.84
C VAL A 298 -14.40 15.44 28.11
N PHE A 299 -13.14 15.88 28.08
CA PHE A 299 -12.32 16.01 29.31
C PHE A 299 -12.67 17.22 30.17
N VAL A 300 -13.45 18.19 29.66
CA VAL A 300 -13.89 19.36 30.44
C VAL A 300 -15.23 19.10 31.15
N GLY A 301 -15.94 18.00 30.85
CA GLY A 301 -17.29 17.74 31.36
C GLY A 301 -17.53 16.42 32.10
N GLY A 302 -16.51 15.59 32.34
CA GLY A 302 -16.68 14.25 32.92
C GLY A 302 -16.00 14.10 34.29
N CYS A 303 -16.81 14.15 35.35
CA CYS A 303 -16.55 13.71 36.74
C CYS A 303 -15.08 13.67 37.20
N ALA A 304 -14.72 14.67 38.00
CA ALA A 304 -13.65 14.60 38.97
C ALA A 304 -13.88 13.43 39.95
N THR A 305 -13.41 12.23 39.62
CA THR A 305 -12.90 11.33 40.65
C THR A 305 -11.49 11.78 40.94
N GLN A 306 -11.39 12.60 41.98
CA GLN A 306 -10.15 13.08 42.58
C GLN A 306 -9.33 11.86 43.03
N SER A 307 -8.51 11.31 42.14
CA SER A 307 -7.43 10.41 42.55
C SER A 307 -6.36 11.29 43.18
N SER A 308 -6.12 11.07 44.46
CA SER A 308 -5.10 11.76 45.23
C SER A 308 -3.74 11.55 44.57
N GLN A 309 -3.27 12.54 43.80
CA GLN A 309 -1.89 12.63 43.33
C GLN A 309 -0.98 12.87 44.53
N HIS A 310 -0.62 11.82 45.25
CA HIS A 310 0.54 11.86 46.14
C HIS A 310 1.80 11.85 45.28
N SER A 311 2.66 12.86 45.43
CA SER A 311 4.01 12.86 44.86
C SER A 311 4.79 11.65 45.40
N LEU A 312 5.52 10.95 44.54
CA LEU A 312 6.41 9.86 44.94
C LEU A 312 7.41 10.37 45.97
N ASP A 313 7.34 9.85 47.20
CA ASP A 313 8.34 10.13 48.22
C ASP A 313 9.58 9.26 47.96
N TRP A 314 10.56 9.86 47.28
CA TRP A 314 11.81 9.19 46.92
C TRP A 314 12.67 8.83 48.12
N GLN A 315 12.47 9.48 49.28
CA GLN A 315 13.29 9.27 50.45
C GLN A 315 12.92 7.96 51.17
N SER A 316 11.63 7.64 51.28
CA SER A 316 11.14 6.35 51.80
C SER A 316 11.41 5.17 50.86
N LEU A 317 11.42 5.40 49.55
CA LEU A 317 11.77 4.37 48.55
C LEU A 317 13.25 3.96 48.58
N ARG A 318 14.15 4.83 49.03
CA ARG A 318 15.59 4.51 49.17
C ARG A 318 15.92 3.68 50.41
N GLN A 319 15.04 3.67 51.40
CA GLN A 319 15.27 3.01 52.70
C GLN A 319 14.80 1.56 52.74
N SER A 320 14.05 1.10 51.74
CA SER A 320 13.48 -0.26 51.71
C SER A 320 13.60 -0.87 50.31
N PRO A 321 13.75 -2.20 50.20
CA PRO A 321 13.85 -2.86 48.88
C PRO A 321 12.54 -2.70 48.10
N VAL A 322 12.68 -2.41 46.79
CA VAL A 322 11.55 -2.33 45.86
C VAL A 322 11.54 -3.57 44.97
N TRP A 323 10.49 -4.36 45.10
CA TRP A 323 10.25 -5.56 44.31
C TRP A 323 9.55 -5.21 43.00
N LEU A 324 10.17 -5.52 41.88
CA LEU A 324 9.63 -5.23 40.55
C LEU A 324 8.93 -6.48 39.98
N ALA A 325 7.59 -6.51 40.08
CA ALA A 325 6.77 -7.59 39.51
C ALA A 325 6.85 -7.60 37.97
N SER A 326 6.48 -8.72 37.35
CA SER A 326 6.32 -8.74 35.88
C SER A 326 5.20 -7.80 35.44
N VAL A 327 5.40 -7.19 34.27
CA VAL A 327 4.40 -6.30 33.68
C VAL A 327 3.28 -7.15 33.12
N ARG A 328 2.05 -6.97 33.62
CA ARG A 328 0.89 -7.72 33.13
C ARG A 328 0.42 -7.16 31.80
N ASN A 329 0.16 -8.03 30.84
CA ASN A 329 -0.44 -7.67 29.56
C ASN A 329 -1.95 -7.95 29.62
N ALA A 330 -2.77 -6.91 29.69
CA ALA A 330 -4.23 -7.02 29.63
C ALA A 330 -4.78 -6.84 28.20
N THR A 331 -3.90 -6.72 27.19
CA THR A 331 -4.30 -6.64 25.78
C THR A 331 -4.54 -8.03 25.18
N PRO A 332 -5.42 -8.15 24.15
CA PRO A 332 -5.68 -9.43 23.48
C PRO A 332 -4.54 -9.91 22.57
N SER A 333 -3.41 -9.20 22.52
CA SER A 333 -2.26 -9.49 21.66
C SER A 333 -1.02 -9.82 22.49
N ASP A 334 -0.21 -10.79 22.06
CA ASP A 334 1.00 -11.23 22.78
C ASP A 334 2.14 -10.18 22.85
N LEU A 335 1.99 -9.02 22.21
CA LEU A 335 2.95 -7.90 22.20
C LEU A 335 4.42 -8.35 21.98
N ARG A 336 4.63 -9.39 21.16
CA ARG A 336 5.96 -9.88 20.77
C ARG A 336 6.52 -8.99 19.67
N LEU A 337 7.75 -8.52 19.84
CA LEU A 337 8.39 -7.72 18.79
C LEU A 337 8.94 -8.61 17.67
N PRO A 338 8.82 -8.20 16.39
CA PRO A 338 9.48 -8.86 15.28
C PRO A 338 10.99 -8.71 15.38
N SER A 339 11.76 -9.76 15.06
CA SER A 339 13.23 -9.68 15.02
C SER A 339 13.66 -8.84 13.82
N THR A 340 14.17 -7.65 14.08
CA THR A 340 14.63 -6.69 13.07
C THR A 340 16.15 -6.69 12.91
N ASN A 341 16.90 -7.37 13.78
CA ASN A 341 18.36 -7.34 13.78
C ASN A 341 18.95 -8.36 12.78
N PRO A 342 19.57 -7.93 11.66
CA PRO A 342 20.14 -8.84 10.66
C PRO A 342 21.31 -9.69 11.19
N LEU A 343 22.02 -9.20 12.22
CA LEU A 343 23.08 -9.99 12.87
C LEU A 343 22.50 -11.14 13.69
N ARG A 344 21.27 -10.98 14.18
CA ARG A 344 20.57 -12.03 14.93
C ARG A 344 20.08 -13.14 14.00
N SER A 345 19.59 -12.83 12.81
CA SER A 345 19.29 -13.88 11.81
C SER A 345 20.53 -14.69 11.44
N ILE A 346 21.70 -14.06 11.43
CA ILE A 346 22.99 -14.74 11.21
C ILE A 346 23.37 -15.59 12.44
N ALA A 347 23.11 -15.09 13.66
CA ALA A 347 23.38 -15.83 14.90
C ALA A 347 22.41 -17.01 15.13
N GLU A 348 21.15 -16.90 14.70
CA GLU A 348 20.15 -17.97 14.66
C GLU A 348 20.54 -19.02 13.63
N TRP A 349 20.97 -18.60 12.43
CA TRP A 349 21.51 -19.52 11.42
C TRP A 349 22.79 -20.23 11.88
N ALA A 350 23.64 -19.53 12.66
CA ALA A 350 24.85 -20.09 13.27
C ALA A 350 24.58 -20.91 14.55
N GLY A 351 23.31 -21.12 14.94
CA GLY A 351 22.93 -21.92 16.12
C GLY A 351 23.33 -21.31 17.47
N LYS A 352 23.72 -20.03 17.51
CA LYS A 352 24.16 -19.33 18.73
C LYS A 352 23.01 -18.74 19.54
N VAL A 353 21.81 -18.62 18.97
CA VAL A 353 20.62 -18.04 19.62
C VAL A 353 19.42 -18.95 19.37
N SER A 354 18.69 -19.30 20.44
CA SER A 354 17.48 -20.12 20.34
C SER A 354 16.34 -19.35 19.63
N PRO A 355 15.64 -19.96 18.66
CA PRO A 355 14.60 -19.30 17.86
C PRO A 355 13.35 -18.89 18.66
N ASP A 356 13.15 -19.42 19.87
CA ASP A 356 11.93 -19.21 20.65
C ASP A 356 11.92 -17.95 21.54
N TYR A 357 13.07 -17.32 21.81
CA TYR A 357 13.12 -16.16 22.71
C TYR A 357 12.92 -14.84 21.95
N ARG A 358 11.69 -14.34 21.84
CA ARG A 358 11.41 -12.99 21.33
C ARG A 358 11.14 -12.02 22.48
N PRO A 359 11.83 -10.86 22.55
CA PRO A 359 11.56 -9.88 23.61
C PRO A 359 10.13 -9.35 23.46
N THR A 360 9.41 -9.31 24.57
CA THR A 360 8.05 -8.74 24.62
C THR A 360 8.09 -7.28 25.08
N VAL A 361 7.05 -6.51 24.75
CA VAL A 361 6.90 -5.14 25.28
C VAL A 361 6.94 -5.09 26.82
N PRO A 362 6.25 -5.99 27.56
CA PRO A 362 6.44 -6.17 29.00
C PRO A 362 7.90 -6.24 29.47
N ASP A 363 8.74 -7.04 28.79
CA ASP A 363 10.14 -7.25 29.18
C ASP A 363 10.96 -5.97 29.01
N ILE A 364 10.73 -5.24 27.92
CA ILE A 364 11.42 -3.97 27.64
C ILE A 364 11.00 -2.88 28.63
N LEU A 365 9.70 -2.79 28.94
CA LEU A 365 9.19 -1.84 29.93
C LEU A 365 9.79 -2.12 31.31
N ARG A 366 9.79 -3.38 31.74
CA ARG A 366 10.36 -3.81 33.02
C ARG A 366 11.88 -3.58 33.09
N GLY A 367 12.61 -3.93 32.04
CA GLY A 367 14.06 -3.72 31.96
C GLY A 367 14.44 -2.24 31.98
N THR A 368 13.66 -1.38 31.33
CA THR A 368 13.90 0.07 31.33
C THR A 368 13.54 0.69 32.69
N LEU A 369 12.44 0.26 33.33
CA LEU A 369 12.08 0.65 34.70
C LEU A 369 13.18 0.33 35.71
N ARG A 370 13.72 -0.89 35.66
CA ARG A 370 14.82 -1.31 36.54
C ARG A 370 16.01 -0.37 36.41
N LYS A 371 16.44 -0.06 35.18
CA LYS A 371 17.56 0.85 34.91
C LYS A 371 17.30 2.26 35.45
N GLU A 372 16.11 2.81 35.22
CA GLU A 372 15.75 4.15 35.72
C GLU A 372 15.71 4.23 37.25
N LEU A 373 15.22 3.19 37.93
CA LEU A 373 15.20 3.11 39.38
C LEU A 373 16.61 2.93 39.98
N GLU A 374 17.44 2.08 39.38
CA GLU A 374 18.84 1.88 39.76
C GLU A 374 19.66 3.18 39.58
N GLN A 375 19.44 3.92 38.48
CA GLN A 375 20.06 5.24 38.27
C GLN A 375 19.70 6.25 39.36
N ARG A 376 18.51 6.13 39.97
CA ARG A 376 18.04 6.96 41.08
C ARG A 376 18.47 6.45 42.46
N LYS A 377 19.36 5.46 42.52
CA LYS A 377 19.90 4.80 43.73
C LYS A 377 18.84 4.07 44.56
N VAL A 378 17.82 3.50 43.92
CA VAL A 378 16.83 2.63 44.57
C VAL A 378 17.28 1.18 44.46
N THR A 379 17.25 0.42 45.56
CA THR A 379 17.58 -1.02 45.55
C THR A 379 16.41 -1.81 44.97
N VAL A 380 16.56 -2.28 43.73
CA VAL A 380 15.53 -3.06 43.02
C VAL A 380 15.92 -4.53 42.98
N SER A 381 15.02 -5.40 43.42
CA SER A 381 15.14 -6.85 43.32
C SER A 381 13.99 -7.46 42.53
N LEU A 382 14.25 -8.59 41.85
CA LEU A 382 13.22 -9.31 41.10
C LEU A 382 12.64 -10.42 41.99
N PRO A 383 11.31 -10.54 42.13
CA PRO A 383 10.70 -11.63 42.93
C PRO A 383 11.14 -13.04 42.48
N GLU A 384 11.42 -13.20 41.18
CA GLU A 384 11.84 -14.45 40.53
C GLU A 384 13.21 -14.94 40.98
N GLU A 385 14.10 -14.04 41.45
CA GLU A 385 15.42 -14.41 41.96
C GLU A 385 15.32 -15.20 43.28
N ARG A 386 14.16 -15.14 43.95
CA ARG A 386 13.88 -15.86 45.20
C ARG A 386 13.00 -17.11 44.99
N ASP A 387 12.02 -17.05 44.08
CA ASP A 387 11.22 -18.20 43.64
C ASP A 387 10.64 -17.95 42.22
N MET A 388 10.85 -18.90 41.29
CA MET A 388 10.35 -18.81 39.91
C MET A 388 8.81 -18.73 39.82
N ARG A 389 8.07 -19.21 40.83
CA ARG A 389 6.60 -19.11 40.87
C ARG A 389 6.10 -17.68 41.09
N MET A 390 6.98 -16.77 41.50
CA MET A 390 6.65 -15.36 41.77
C MET A 390 6.70 -14.45 40.54
N GLN A 391 6.67 -15.02 39.33
CA GLN A 391 6.73 -14.21 38.11
C GLN A 391 5.45 -13.37 37.91
N SER A 392 4.26 -13.87 38.26
CA SER A 392 2.98 -13.17 38.04
C SER A 392 2.25 -12.78 39.33
N PHE A 393 2.03 -11.47 39.54
CA PHE A 393 1.19 -10.96 40.63
C PHE A 393 -0.17 -10.47 40.11
N PRO A 394 -1.26 -10.59 40.90
CA PRO A 394 -2.52 -9.93 40.59
C PRO A 394 -2.35 -8.40 40.64
N PHE A 395 -3.12 -7.65 39.85
CA PHE A 395 -3.06 -6.18 39.82
C PHE A 395 -3.82 -5.51 41.00
N ASP A 396 -4.60 -6.29 41.74
CA ASP A 396 -5.27 -5.85 42.97
C ASP A 396 -4.27 -5.75 44.13
N ALA A 397 -4.16 -4.57 44.74
CA ALA A 397 -3.14 -4.26 45.74
C ALA A 397 -3.20 -5.17 46.98
N SER A 398 -4.41 -5.46 47.47
CA SER A 398 -4.64 -6.33 48.62
C SER A 398 -4.23 -7.79 48.34
N SER A 399 -4.64 -8.32 47.18
CA SER A 399 -4.29 -9.67 46.73
C SER A 399 -2.79 -9.80 46.44
N ALA A 400 -2.17 -8.78 45.84
CA ALA A 400 -0.74 -8.75 45.56
C ALA A 400 0.10 -8.72 46.84
N ALA A 401 -0.29 -7.89 47.80
CA ALA A 401 0.36 -7.81 49.10
C ALA A 401 0.15 -9.07 49.94
N ALA A 402 -1.03 -9.70 49.87
CA ALA A 402 -1.27 -11.00 50.51
C ALA A 402 -0.36 -12.09 49.92
N ASN A 403 -0.22 -12.15 48.59
CA ASN A 403 0.65 -13.10 47.92
C ASN A 403 2.13 -12.85 48.28
N ALA A 404 2.58 -11.58 48.26
CA ALA A 404 3.94 -11.21 48.64
C ALA A 404 4.27 -11.53 50.12
N ARG A 405 3.30 -11.34 51.04
CA ARG A 405 3.45 -11.72 52.46
C ARG A 405 3.53 -13.23 52.67
N SER A 406 2.76 -14.00 51.90
CA SER A 406 2.80 -15.46 51.98
C SER A 406 4.17 -16.05 51.62
N THR A 407 5.00 -15.27 50.93
CA THR A 407 6.33 -15.65 50.45
C THR A 407 7.45 -14.85 51.14
N ASP A 408 7.16 -14.27 52.31
CA ASP A 408 8.13 -13.59 53.19
C ASP A 408 8.85 -12.37 52.56
N LEU A 409 8.21 -11.70 51.59
CA LEU A 409 8.73 -10.44 51.03
C LEU A 409 8.35 -9.26 51.94
N SER A 410 9.30 -8.35 52.16
CA SER A 410 9.09 -7.10 52.89
C SER A 410 9.54 -5.91 52.05
N GLY A 411 8.95 -4.73 52.30
CA GLY A 411 9.21 -3.51 51.55
C GLY A 411 8.10 -3.11 50.58
N TRP A 412 8.49 -2.66 49.38
CA TRP A 412 7.58 -2.09 48.38
C TRP A 412 7.41 -3.02 47.19
N LEU A 413 6.20 -3.10 46.63
CA LEU A 413 5.89 -3.86 45.42
C LEU A 413 5.43 -2.89 44.32
N LEU A 414 6.14 -2.87 43.19
CA LEU A 414 5.73 -2.11 42.01
C LEU A 414 5.00 -3.01 41.02
N LEU A 415 3.70 -2.77 40.88
CA LEU A 415 2.81 -3.43 39.94
C LEU A 415 2.66 -2.56 38.69
N SER A 416 2.66 -3.20 37.51
CA SER A 416 2.46 -2.52 36.23
C SER A 416 1.56 -3.35 35.32
N GLU A 417 0.57 -2.69 34.69
CA GLU A 417 -0.38 -3.32 33.78
C GLU A 417 -0.50 -2.51 32.48
N ILE A 418 -0.25 -3.16 31.34
CA ILE A 418 -0.49 -2.61 30.01
C ILE A 418 -1.94 -2.91 29.63
N ARG A 419 -2.77 -1.86 29.61
CA ARG A 419 -4.19 -1.97 29.23
C ARG A 419 -4.45 -1.71 27.75
N ARG A 420 -3.57 -0.95 27.10
CA ARG A 420 -3.64 -0.70 25.66
C ARG A 420 -2.26 -0.51 25.08
N TRP A 421 -1.97 -1.20 23.98
CA TRP A 421 -0.74 -1.00 23.21
C TRP A 421 -1.07 -1.22 21.73
N GLN A 422 -1.22 -0.12 20.97
CA GLN A 422 -1.60 -0.17 19.56
C GLN A 422 -0.54 0.52 18.70
N THR A 423 0.15 -0.27 17.87
CA THR A 423 1.09 0.22 16.85
C THR A 423 1.16 -0.75 15.69
N ASP A 424 1.01 -0.24 14.46
CA ASP A 424 1.21 -0.98 13.21
C ASP A 424 2.52 -0.55 12.51
N GLY A 425 3.41 0.17 13.21
CA GLY A 425 4.64 0.76 12.66
C GLY A 425 4.43 1.93 11.70
N ARG A 426 3.18 2.17 11.27
CA ARG A 426 2.77 3.27 10.38
C ARG A 426 1.82 4.29 11.03
N SER A 427 1.21 3.91 12.16
CA SER A 427 0.36 4.74 12.99
C SER A 427 1.10 5.12 14.28
N PRO A 428 0.86 6.31 14.85
CA PRO A 428 1.50 6.69 16.12
C PRO A 428 1.14 5.67 17.19
N LEU A 429 2.14 5.30 18.00
CA LEU A 429 1.97 4.34 19.09
C LEU A 429 0.99 4.94 20.11
N ARG A 430 -0.10 4.24 20.40
CA ARG A 430 -1.04 4.59 21.47
C ARG A 430 -0.90 3.59 22.60
N ALA A 431 -0.41 4.06 23.75
CA ALA A 431 -0.19 3.24 24.93
C ALA A 431 -1.00 3.74 26.13
N LEU A 432 -1.56 2.81 26.90
CA LEU A 432 -2.18 3.04 28.20
C LEU A 432 -1.56 2.04 29.18
N VAL A 433 -0.80 2.55 30.14
CA VAL A 433 -0.10 1.76 31.16
C VAL A 433 -0.45 2.30 32.54
N GLU A 434 -0.79 1.40 33.46
CA GLU A 434 -1.08 1.72 34.86
C GLU A 434 0.03 1.20 35.76
N PHE A 435 0.44 2.03 36.72
CA PHE A 435 1.46 1.71 37.71
C PHE A 435 0.89 1.87 39.11
N LYS A 436 1.16 0.90 39.99
CA LYS A 436 0.79 0.95 41.41
C LYS A 436 1.98 0.57 42.27
N LEU A 437 2.28 1.39 43.26
CA LEU A 437 3.25 1.10 44.30
C LEU A 437 2.48 0.72 45.57
N VAL A 438 2.67 -0.52 46.01
CA VAL A 438 1.95 -1.10 47.13
C VAL A 438 2.93 -1.42 48.25
N ARG A 439 2.60 -1.07 49.48
CA ARG A 439 3.37 -1.48 50.65
C ARG A 439 2.97 -2.91 51.04
N ILE A 440 3.95 -3.80 51.16
CA ILE A 440 3.66 -5.23 51.37
C ILE A 440 3.06 -5.49 52.77
N ASP A 441 3.47 -4.72 53.78
CA ASP A 441 3.07 -4.91 55.18
C ASP A 441 1.54 -4.83 55.39
N ASN A 442 0.91 -3.81 54.81
CA ASN A 442 -0.50 -3.47 55.02
C ASN A 442 -1.35 -3.50 53.74
N GLY A 443 -0.74 -3.71 52.57
CA GLY A 443 -1.43 -3.68 51.27
C GLY A 443 -1.91 -2.29 50.84
N ALA A 444 -1.45 -1.23 51.50
CA ALA A 444 -1.82 0.14 51.15
C ALA A 444 -1.16 0.56 49.84
N VAL A 445 -1.93 1.19 48.96
CA VAL A 445 -1.42 1.83 47.73
C VAL A 445 -0.80 3.16 48.12
N ALA A 446 0.52 3.26 48.07
CA ALA A 446 1.22 4.51 48.37
C ALA A 446 1.27 5.44 47.17
N TRP A 447 1.21 4.89 45.96
CA TRP A 447 1.23 5.67 44.74
C TRP A 447 0.55 4.89 43.60
N GLU A 448 -0.26 5.59 42.82
CA GLU A 448 -0.89 5.05 41.61
C GLU A 448 -0.82 6.11 40.52
N ARG A 449 -0.41 5.69 39.32
CA ARG A 449 -0.38 6.59 38.16
C ARG A 449 -0.76 5.84 36.90
N GLN A 450 -1.75 6.40 36.21
CA GLN A 450 -2.15 5.96 34.88
C GLN A 450 -1.53 6.91 33.85
N VAL A 451 -0.83 6.36 32.86
CA VAL A 451 -0.23 7.14 31.78
C VAL A 451 -0.82 6.71 30.44
N SER A 452 -1.45 7.67 29.77
CA SER A 452 -1.94 7.53 28.40
C SER A 452 -1.11 8.43 27.49
N LYS A 453 -0.38 7.83 26.53
CA LYS A 453 0.50 8.60 25.65
C LYS A 453 0.36 8.16 24.20
N THR A 454 0.46 9.15 23.32
CA THR A 454 0.54 8.95 21.87
C THR A 454 1.91 9.39 21.41
N VAL A 455 2.74 8.44 20.99
CA VAL A 455 4.13 8.71 20.58
C VAL A 455 4.21 8.74 19.05
N PRO A 456 4.64 9.85 18.44
CA PRO A 456 4.82 9.94 16.98
C PRO A 456 5.96 9.03 16.52
N ILE A 457 5.84 8.47 15.32
CA ILE A 457 6.89 7.61 14.74
C ILE A 457 8.08 8.50 14.33
N ALA A 458 9.23 8.31 14.98
CA ALA A 458 10.48 8.88 14.52
C ALA A 458 10.94 8.11 13.28
N GLY A 459 11.04 8.79 12.13
CA GLY A 459 11.79 8.51 10.89
C GLY A 459 12.02 7.09 10.34
N SER A 460 12.38 6.09 11.15
CA SER A 460 12.92 4.79 10.72
C SER A 460 11.88 3.69 10.51
N GLY A 461 10.63 3.87 10.97
CA GLY A 461 9.52 2.95 10.67
C GLY A 461 9.70 1.51 11.18
N ARG A 462 10.69 1.22 12.03
CA ARG A 462 10.89 -0.10 12.63
C ARG A 462 10.12 -0.19 13.95
N LEU A 463 9.39 -1.29 14.11
CA LEU A 463 8.43 -1.48 15.22
C LEU A 463 9.10 -1.53 16.60
N ASP A 464 10.32 -2.07 16.66
CA ASP A 464 11.18 -2.19 17.84
C ASP A 464 11.68 -0.83 18.34
N GLU A 465 12.16 0.03 17.44
CA GLU A 465 12.62 1.38 17.78
C GLU A 465 11.44 2.22 18.29
N VAL A 466 10.31 2.20 17.58
CA VAL A 466 9.08 2.90 17.99
C VAL A 466 8.58 2.42 19.35
N THR A 467 8.69 1.12 19.64
CA THR A 467 8.31 0.55 20.93
C THR A 467 9.25 1.01 22.04
N THR A 468 10.56 0.98 21.79
CA THR A 468 11.58 1.36 22.77
C THR A 468 11.50 2.84 23.11
N ASP A 469 11.34 3.70 22.11
CA ASP A 469 11.13 5.14 22.29
C ASP A 469 9.81 5.41 23.01
N GLY A 470 8.76 4.66 22.65
CA GLY A 470 7.48 4.68 23.33
C GLY A 470 7.58 4.40 24.82
N VAL A 471 8.27 3.32 25.19
CA VAL A 471 8.55 2.95 26.58
C VAL A 471 9.31 4.06 27.31
N ARG A 472 10.38 4.59 26.72
CA ARG A 472 11.19 5.65 27.34
C ARG A 472 10.37 6.90 27.62
N GLU A 473 9.52 7.29 26.67
CA GLU A 473 8.71 8.50 26.76
C GLU A 473 7.55 8.36 27.77
N ILE A 474 7.01 7.15 27.95
CA ILE A 474 6.07 6.82 29.03
C ILE A 474 6.77 6.93 30.38
N LEU A 475 7.95 6.29 30.53
CA LEU A 475 8.68 6.29 31.80
C LEU A 475 9.18 7.67 32.21
N ARG A 476 9.60 8.49 31.25
CA ARG A 476 9.96 9.89 31.50
C ARG A 476 8.80 10.67 32.10
N ASP A 477 7.59 10.45 31.64
CA ASP A 477 6.40 11.11 32.19
C ASP A 477 6.09 10.59 33.60
N VAL A 478 6.12 9.26 33.77
CA VAL A 478 5.86 8.57 35.04
C VAL A 478 6.82 8.99 36.15
N LEU A 479 8.12 9.04 35.86
CA LEU A 479 9.19 9.24 36.83
C LEU A 479 9.77 10.67 36.83
N GLY A 480 9.56 11.45 35.76
CA GLY A 480 10.10 12.80 35.57
C GLY A 480 9.17 13.94 35.99
N GLY A 481 7.96 13.63 36.47
CA GLY A 481 7.05 14.62 37.06
C GLY A 481 7.40 14.97 38.51
N SER A 482 8.63 15.42 38.74
CA SER A 482 9.10 15.98 40.02
C SER A 482 9.75 17.33 39.79
#